data_AF-A0A158S2C1-F1
#
_entry.id   AF-A0A158S2C1-F1
#
_cell.length_a   1.000
_cell.length_b   1.000
_cell.length_c   1.000
_cell.angle_alpha   90.00
_cell.angle_beta   90.00
_cell.angle_gamma   90.00
#
_symmetry.space_group_name_H-M   'P 1'
#
loop_
_entity.id
_entity.type
_entity.pdbx_description
1 polymer ?
#
loop_
_entity_poly.entity_id
_entity_poly.type
_entity_poly.pdbx_seq_one_letter_code
_entity_poly.pdbx_strand_id
1 'polypeptide(L)'
;MSGTSSGWTRRDFAGGAALLALALGIPAAAVKLTDLDAADAPSDRQRKLIAEVSELVIPKTDTPGAAEVGVGDFVILALAHGLSGTRDPVATGVITPALAPFRRRDGSLSHLDWLESRLDHAAGGDFLRRGQDEQLRLLTAIDGEAMARGAEYSPWVAIKGLILTGYYTSEVGGSQELRYELVPGKWEPDIPIQPGDRAFSSDWTAVDFG
;
A
#
# COMPACT_ATOMS: atom_id res chain seq x y z
N MET A 1 44.67 -6.06 -19.59
CA MET A 1 43.96 -4.90 -20.19
C MET A 1 42.57 -4.86 -19.57
N SER A 2 42.41 -4.13 -18.46
CA SER A 2 41.15 -4.04 -17.72
C SER A 2 40.33 -2.85 -18.23
N GLY A 3 39.28 -3.12 -18.98
CA GLY A 3 38.30 -2.10 -19.37
C GLY A 3 37.35 -1.82 -18.21
N THR A 4 37.43 -0.62 -17.64
CA THR A 4 36.44 -0.11 -16.69
C THR A 4 35.18 0.31 -17.46
N SER A 5 34.11 -0.46 -17.36
CA SER A 5 32.78 -0.03 -17.81
C SER A 5 32.29 1.08 -16.87
N SER A 6 32.27 2.31 -17.35
CA SER A 6 31.61 3.42 -16.66
C SER A 6 30.11 3.19 -16.70
N GLY A 7 29.51 2.79 -15.57
CA GLY A 7 28.06 2.75 -15.41
C GLY A 7 27.44 4.14 -15.57
N TRP A 8 26.13 4.19 -15.82
CA TRP A 8 25.39 5.46 -15.88
C TRP A 8 25.52 6.23 -14.57
N THR A 9 25.98 7.47 -14.68
CA THR A 9 25.97 8.38 -13.53
C THR A 9 24.56 8.94 -13.32
N ARG A 10 24.31 9.48 -12.12
CA ARG A 10 23.03 10.17 -11.81
C ARG A 10 22.70 11.28 -12.82
N ARG A 11 23.74 11.89 -13.42
CA ARG A 11 23.59 12.93 -14.45
C ARG A 11 23.18 12.35 -15.79
N ASP A 12 23.74 11.20 -16.17
CA ASP A 12 23.38 10.52 -17.42
C ASP A 12 21.93 10.04 -17.39
N PHE A 13 21.50 9.49 -16.24
CA PHE A 13 20.11 9.10 -16.03
C PHE A 13 19.15 10.30 -16.09
N ALA A 14 19.47 11.39 -15.38
CA ALA A 14 18.64 12.60 -15.39
C ALA A 14 18.57 13.24 -16.78
N GLY A 15 19.68 13.25 -17.52
CA GLY A 15 19.73 13.74 -18.90
C GLY A 15 18.89 12.87 -19.85
N GLY A 16 18.97 11.55 -19.72
CA GLY A 16 18.16 10.61 -20.51
C GLY A 16 16.66 10.75 -20.24
N ALA A 17 16.26 10.87 -18.98
CA ALA A 17 14.87 11.10 -18.59
C ALA A 17 14.32 12.43 -19.12
N ALA A 18 15.12 13.51 -19.05
CA ALA A 18 14.73 14.82 -19.57
C ALA A 18 14.53 14.80 -21.10
N LEU A 19 15.41 14.11 -21.84
CA LEU A 19 15.28 13.96 -23.29
C LEU A 19 14.04 13.14 -23.68
N LEU A 20 13.72 12.09 -22.93
CA LEU A 20 12.52 11.28 -23.15
C LEU A 20 11.24 12.10 -22.90
N ALA A 21 11.18 12.86 -21.81
CA ALA A 21 10.04 13.74 -21.51
C ALA A 21 9.83 14.79 -22.62
N LEU A 22 10.93 15.38 -23.12
CA LEU A 22 10.89 16.34 -24.22
C LEU A 22 10.36 15.70 -25.51
N ALA A 23 10.82 14.47 -25.84
CA ALA A 23 10.39 13.74 -27.03
C ALA A 23 8.90 13.36 -27.00
N LEU A 24 8.36 13.12 -25.81
CA LEU A 24 6.93 12.81 -25.59
C LEU A 24 6.07 14.07 -25.42
N GLY A 25 6.64 15.28 -25.53
CA GLY A 25 5.91 16.54 -25.34
C GLY A 25 5.38 16.74 -23.92
N ILE A 26 5.93 16.00 -22.96
CA ILE A 26 5.58 16.10 -21.55
C ILE A 26 6.41 17.25 -20.98
N PRO A 27 5.79 18.34 -20.49
CA PRO A 27 6.56 19.37 -19.79
C PRO A 27 7.28 18.70 -18.63
N ALA A 28 8.61 18.83 -18.53
CA ALA A 28 9.40 18.25 -17.43
C ALA A 28 8.94 18.76 -16.04
N ALA A 29 8.20 19.87 -16.00
CA ALA A 29 7.54 20.41 -14.80
C ALA A 29 6.17 19.78 -14.48
N ALA A 30 5.60 18.98 -15.38
CA ALA A 30 4.21 18.48 -15.31
C ALA A 30 4.09 16.99 -14.97
N VAL A 31 5.20 16.29 -14.69
CA VAL A 31 5.16 14.94 -14.12
C VAL A 31 5.89 14.96 -12.80
N LYS A 32 5.20 15.50 -11.80
CA LYS A 32 5.47 15.19 -10.40
C LYS A 32 4.33 14.29 -9.91
N LEU A 33 4.35 13.05 -10.37
CA LEU A 33 3.42 12.00 -9.95
C LEU A 33 3.49 11.69 -8.44
N THR A 34 4.40 12.34 -7.70
CA THR A 34 4.63 12.16 -6.27
C THR A 34 4.37 13.43 -5.45
N ASP A 35 4.12 14.59 -6.08
CA ASP A 35 3.76 15.81 -5.34
C ASP A 35 2.26 15.72 -5.02
N LEU A 36 1.96 15.29 -3.80
CA LEU A 36 0.61 15.37 -3.27
C LEU A 36 0.20 16.83 -3.13
N ASP A 37 -1.07 17.13 -3.39
CA ASP A 37 -1.64 18.43 -3.01
C ASP A 37 -1.33 18.69 -1.52
N ALA A 38 -1.08 19.95 -1.16
CA ALA A 38 -0.70 20.29 0.22
C ALA A 38 -1.76 19.85 1.26
N ALA A 39 -3.02 19.72 0.85
CA ALA A 39 -4.11 19.20 1.67
C ALA A 39 -4.05 17.67 1.88
N ASP A 40 -3.26 16.96 1.09
CA ASP A 40 -3.11 15.51 1.07
C ASP A 40 -1.72 15.03 1.48
N ALA A 41 -0.79 15.96 1.68
CA ALA A 41 0.53 15.67 2.20
C ALA A 41 0.41 15.11 3.62
N PRO A 42 0.88 13.87 3.88
CA PRO A 42 0.83 13.31 5.23
C PRO A 42 1.85 14.01 6.13
N SER A 43 1.55 14.06 7.42
CA SER A 43 2.53 14.46 8.44
C SER A 43 3.66 13.42 8.56
N ASP A 44 4.81 13.82 9.11
CA ASP A 44 5.90 12.89 9.43
C ASP A 44 5.44 11.77 10.37
N ARG A 45 4.48 12.07 11.26
CA ARG A 45 3.87 11.08 12.15
C ARG A 45 3.04 10.09 11.36
N GLN A 46 2.20 10.55 10.43
CA GLN A 46 1.37 9.68 9.59
C GLN A 46 2.22 8.78 8.68
N ARG A 47 3.35 9.27 8.16
CA ARG A 47 4.32 8.45 7.42
C ARG A 47 4.89 7.32 8.28
N LYS A 48 5.29 7.62 9.51
CA LYS A 48 5.77 6.60 10.46
C LYS A 48 4.67 5.61 10.83
N LEU A 49 3.46 6.11 11.08
CA LEU A 49 2.31 5.30 11.42
C LEU A 49 1.98 4.30 10.33
N ILE A 50 1.86 4.75 9.07
CA ILE A 50 1.51 3.83 7.97
C ILE A 50 2.64 2.85 7.66
N ALA A 51 3.91 3.24 7.84
CA ALA A 51 5.04 2.32 7.73
C ALA A 51 4.96 1.22 8.80
N GLU A 52 4.75 1.59 10.07
CA GLU A 52 4.59 0.63 11.17
C GLU A 52 3.39 -0.29 10.96
N VAL A 53 2.23 0.28 10.60
CA VAL A 53 1.01 -0.49 10.31
C VAL A 53 1.23 -1.45 9.13
N SER A 54 1.94 -1.03 8.09
CA SER A 54 2.26 -1.89 6.96
C SER A 54 3.14 -3.06 7.39
N GLU A 55 4.18 -2.81 8.20
CA GLU A 55 5.04 -3.85 8.77
C GLU A 55 4.26 -4.82 9.67
N LEU A 56 3.31 -4.34 10.47
CA LEU A 56 2.48 -5.23 11.30
C LEU A 56 1.56 -6.12 10.46
N VAL A 57 1.11 -5.65 9.29
CA VAL A 57 0.26 -6.45 8.38
C VAL A 57 1.09 -7.48 7.61
N ILE A 58 2.29 -7.10 7.15
CA ILE A 58 3.22 -8.00 6.45
C ILE A 58 4.61 -7.83 7.08
N PRO A 59 4.88 -8.53 8.19
CA PRO A 59 6.14 -8.41 8.91
C PRO A 59 7.26 -9.10 8.15
N LYS A 60 8.49 -8.68 8.42
CA LYS A 60 9.69 -9.38 7.95
C LYS A 60 9.69 -10.86 8.38
N THR A 61 9.98 -11.73 7.41
CA THR A 61 10.19 -13.17 7.61
C THR A 61 11.58 -13.55 7.06
N ASP A 62 11.66 -14.55 6.19
CA ASP A 62 12.83 -14.80 5.35
C ASP A 62 12.88 -13.85 4.14
N THR A 63 11.83 -13.08 3.89
CA THR A 63 11.81 -11.94 2.96
C THR A 63 11.64 -10.60 3.69
N PRO A 64 12.03 -9.47 3.07
CA PRO A 64 11.76 -8.14 3.62
C PRO A 64 10.26 -7.90 3.89
N GLY A 65 9.94 -7.29 5.04
CA GLY A 65 8.59 -6.87 5.39
C GLY A 65 8.11 -5.66 4.60
N ALA A 66 6.84 -5.30 4.74
CA ALA A 66 6.23 -4.24 3.95
C ALA A 66 6.83 -2.84 4.21
N ALA A 67 7.36 -2.55 5.40
CA ALA A 67 8.06 -1.28 5.62
C ALA A 67 9.37 -1.21 4.83
N GLU A 68 10.13 -2.30 4.77
CA GLU A 68 11.40 -2.37 4.02
C GLU A 68 11.21 -2.21 2.50
N VAL A 69 10.03 -2.60 1.98
CA VAL A 69 9.66 -2.48 0.56
C VAL A 69 9.08 -1.08 0.23
N GLY A 70 8.86 -0.22 1.21
CA GLY A 70 8.29 1.12 1.00
C GLY A 70 6.78 1.13 0.78
N VAL A 71 6.06 0.08 1.23
CA VAL A 71 4.60 -0.03 1.07
C VAL A 71 3.86 1.12 1.74
N GLY A 72 4.35 1.63 2.87
CA GLY A 72 3.75 2.77 3.54
C GLY A 72 3.65 4.02 2.66
N ASP A 73 4.71 4.33 1.91
CA ASP A 73 4.72 5.45 0.95
C ASP A 73 3.80 5.20 -0.24
N PHE A 74 3.75 3.96 -0.73
CA PHE A 74 2.77 3.55 -1.75
C PHE A 74 1.33 3.77 -1.28
N VAL A 75 0.98 3.34 -0.06
CA VAL A 75 -0.38 3.46 0.48
C VAL A 75 -0.79 4.93 0.58
N ILE A 76 0.11 5.80 1.06
CA ILE A 76 -0.13 7.25 1.08
C ILE A 76 -0.49 7.75 -0.33
N LEU A 77 0.32 7.41 -1.32
CA LEU A 77 0.13 7.87 -2.70
C LEU A 77 -1.17 7.30 -3.30
N ALA A 78 -1.44 6.02 -3.09
CA ALA A 78 -2.61 5.32 -3.57
C ALA A 78 -3.91 5.92 -2.99
N LEU A 79 -3.94 6.18 -1.67
CA LEU A 79 -5.06 6.86 -1.01
C LEU A 79 -5.26 8.26 -1.60
N ALA A 80 -4.17 9.01 -1.78
CA ALA A 80 -4.23 10.35 -2.33
C ALA A 80 -4.73 10.38 -3.77
N HIS A 81 -4.40 9.38 -4.59
CA HIS A 81 -4.84 9.27 -5.98
C HIS A 81 -6.18 8.56 -6.16
N GLY A 82 -6.85 8.14 -5.09
CA GLY A 82 -8.19 7.54 -5.20
C GLY A 82 -8.18 6.08 -5.64
N LEU A 83 -7.06 5.37 -5.51
CA LEU A 83 -6.99 3.95 -5.85
C LEU A 83 -8.02 3.17 -5.03
N SER A 84 -8.68 2.19 -5.64
CA SER A 84 -9.76 1.42 -5.02
C SER A 84 -10.95 2.27 -4.52
N GLY A 85 -11.20 3.42 -5.17
CA GLY A 85 -12.35 4.28 -4.86
C GLY A 85 -12.19 5.10 -3.58
N THR A 86 -10.97 5.24 -3.04
CA THR A 86 -10.73 5.94 -1.76
C THR A 86 -11.04 7.44 -1.81
N ARG A 87 -11.22 7.99 -3.02
CA ARG A 87 -11.66 9.37 -3.28
C ARG A 87 -13.12 9.48 -3.72
N ASP A 88 -13.85 8.37 -3.78
CA ASP A 88 -15.28 8.42 -4.08
C ASP A 88 -16.04 9.03 -2.89
N PRO A 89 -17.05 9.87 -3.13
CA PRO A 89 -17.89 10.38 -2.07
C PRO A 89 -18.59 9.23 -1.33
N VAL A 90 -18.43 9.20 -0.01
CA VAL A 90 -19.10 8.18 0.79
C VAL A 90 -20.58 8.53 0.91
N ALA A 91 -21.44 7.56 0.59
CA ALA A 91 -22.88 7.71 0.61
C ALA A 91 -23.37 8.14 2.01
N THR A 92 -24.34 9.06 2.08
CA THR A 92 -24.83 9.63 3.35
C THR A 92 -25.31 8.57 4.34
N GLY A 93 -25.91 7.48 3.86
CA GLY A 93 -26.37 6.37 4.71
C GLY A 93 -25.27 5.50 5.31
N VAL A 94 -24.02 5.67 4.86
CA VAL A 94 -22.82 4.97 5.36
C VAL A 94 -22.05 5.84 6.37
N ILE A 95 -22.26 7.15 6.37
CA ILE A 95 -21.56 8.06 7.29
C ILE A 95 -22.13 7.88 8.70
N THR A 96 -21.38 7.16 9.53
CA THR A 96 -21.63 7.04 10.96
C THR A 96 -21.05 8.24 11.73
N PRO A 97 -21.47 8.49 12.98
CA PRO A 97 -20.84 9.50 13.84
C PRO A 97 -19.33 9.30 14.01
N ALA A 98 -18.84 8.05 13.92
CA ALA A 98 -17.43 7.73 13.99
C ALA A 98 -16.65 8.15 12.72
N LEU A 99 -17.31 8.23 11.57
CA LEU A 99 -16.68 8.62 10.30
C LEU A 99 -16.87 10.11 9.96
N ALA A 100 -17.91 10.75 10.49
CA ALA A 100 -18.24 12.14 10.21
C ALA A 100 -17.06 13.12 10.39
N PRO A 101 -16.19 13.02 11.42
CA PRO A 101 -15.05 13.91 11.60
C PRO A 101 -14.00 13.82 10.49
N PHE A 102 -13.95 12.70 9.78
CA PHE A 102 -12.93 12.41 8.76
C PHE A 102 -13.43 12.65 7.34
N ARG A 103 -14.65 13.18 7.19
CA ARG A 103 -15.22 13.49 5.88
C ARG A 103 -14.59 14.76 5.30
N ARG A 104 -14.04 14.63 4.10
CA ARG A 104 -13.48 15.72 3.30
C ARG A 104 -14.59 16.57 2.68
N ARG A 105 -14.21 17.74 2.16
CA ARG A 105 -15.15 18.68 1.52
C ARG A 105 -15.81 18.10 0.27
N ASP A 106 -15.08 17.29 -0.48
CA ASP A 106 -15.56 16.56 -1.66
C ASP A 106 -16.47 15.37 -1.32
N GLY A 107 -16.63 15.04 -0.04
CA GLY A 107 -17.43 13.94 0.46
C GLY A 107 -16.70 12.62 0.61
N SER A 108 -15.44 12.52 0.19
CA SER A 108 -14.57 11.36 0.44
C SER A 108 -14.05 11.35 1.88
N LEU A 109 -13.29 10.32 2.27
CA LEU A 109 -12.75 10.18 3.63
C LEU A 109 -11.24 10.45 3.69
N SER A 110 -10.80 11.11 4.77
CA SER A 110 -9.40 11.18 5.14
C SER A 110 -8.99 9.91 5.89
N HIS A 111 -8.52 8.92 5.14
CA HIS A 111 -8.17 7.60 5.66
C HIS A 111 -6.99 7.64 6.64
N LEU A 112 -5.99 8.50 6.41
CA LEU A 112 -4.83 8.63 7.30
C LEU A 112 -5.20 9.28 8.63
N ASP A 113 -6.03 10.33 8.62
CA ASP A 113 -6.52 10.97 9.84
C ASP A 113 -7.41 10.01 10.65
N TRP A 114 -8.26 9.25 9.94
CA TRP A 114 -9.08 8.20 10.56
C TRP A 114 -8.21 7.13 11.22
N LEU A 115 -7.19 6.62 10.51
CA LEU A 115 -6.33 5.56 11.01
C LEU A 115 -5.56 6.00 12.26
N GLU A 116 -4.95 7.19 12.21
CA GLU A 116 -4.24 7.77 13.36
C GLU A 116 -5.17 7.91 14.57
N SER A 117 -6.33 8.53 14.39
CA SER A 117 -7.31 8.71 15.46
C SER A 117 -7.83 7.37 16.02
N ARG A 118 -8.13 6.40 15.15
CA ARG A 118 -8.67 5.09 15.54
C ARG A 118 -7.65 4.28 16.35
N LEU A 119 -6.38 4.31 15.95
CA LEU A 119 -5.30 3.60 16.64
C LEU A 119 -4.94 4.28 17.97
N ASP A 120 -4.83 5.61 17.98
CA ASP A 120 -4.50 6.35 19.20
C ASP A 120 -5.63 6.23 20.25
N HIS A 121 -6.89 6.23 19.80
CA HIS A 121 -8.02 5.95 20.68
C HIS A 121 -7.97 4.54 21.27
N ALA A 122 -7.71 3.52 20.44
CA ALA A 122 -7.57 2.13 20.90
C ALA A 122 -6.43 1.95 21.90
N ALA A 123 -5.33 2.67 21.69
CA ALA A 123 -4.15 2.66 22.56
C ALA A 123 -4.32 3.52 23.82
N GLY A 124 -5.41 4.30 23.95
CA GLY A 124 -5.58 5.27 25.03
C GLY A 124 -4.46 6.34 25.06
N GLY A 125 -3.94 6.73 23.91
CA GLY A 125 -2.80 7.62 23.75
C GLY A 125 -2.01 7.31 22.47
N ASP A 126 -0.77 7.75 22.37
CA ASP A 126 0.04 7.56 21.17
C ASP A 126 0.33 6.05 20.90
N PHE A 127 -0.26 5.51 19.83
CA PHE A 127 -0.08 4.13 19.37
C PHE A 127 1.39 3.81 19.07
N LEU A 128 2.13 4.73 18.46
CA LEU A 128 3.55 4.54 18.11
C LEU A 128 4.47 4.46 19.34
N ARG A 129 3.98 4.80 20.54
CA ARG A 129 4.72 4.67 21.80
C ARG A 129 4.43 3.36 22.53
N ARG A 130 3.53 2.54 22.02
CA ARG A 130 3.24 1.21 22.58
C ARG A 130 4.30 0.20 22.12
N GLY A 131 4.45 -0.89 22.87
CA GLY A 131 5.33 -1.99 22.45
C GLY A 131 4.76 -2.75 21.26
N GLN A 132 5.60 -3.44 20.48
CA GLN A 132 5.16 -4.12 19.25
C GLN A 132 4.02 -5.13 19.48
N ASP A 133 4.09 -5.94 20.55
CA ASP A 133 3.02 -6.89 20.87
C ASP A 133 1.68 -6.20 21.12
N GLU A 134 1.73 -5.02 21.73
CA GLU A 134 0.55 -4.20 22.00
C GLU A 134 0.01 -3.58 20.70
N GLN A 135 0.90 -3.04 19.86
CA GLN A 135 0.53 -2.48 18.57
C GLN A 135 -0.13 -3.54 17.67
N LEU A 136 0.46 -4.73 17.59
CA LEU A 136 -0.08 -5.86 16.86
C LEU A 136 -1.46 -6.24 17.40
N ARG A 137 -1.60 -6.41 18.72
CA ARG A 137 -2.87 -6.77 19.36
C ARG A 137 -3.98 -5.77 19.07
N LEU A 138 -3.69 -4.47 19.15
CA LEU A 138 -4.66 -3.41 18.87
C LEU A 138 -5.04 -3.37 17.38
N LEU A 139 -4.07 -3.54 16.49
CA LEU A 139 -4.33 -3.59 15.05
C LEU A 139 -5.15 -4.84 14.67
N THR A 140 -4.83 -6.01 15.25
CA THR A 140 -5.60 -7.25 15.06
C THR A 140 -7.04 -7.10 15.52
N ALA A 141 -7.30 -6.37 16.61
CA ALA A 141 -8.67 -6.10 17.06
C ALA A 141 -9.45 -5.25 16.04
N ILE A 142 -8.83 -4.17 15.52
CA ILE A 142 -9.43 -3.33 14.47
C ILE A 142 -9.69 -4.13 13.19
N ASP A 143 -8.74 -4.99 12.80
CA ASP A 143 -8.89 -5.86 11.65
C ASP A 143 -10.03 -6.86 11.83
N GLY A 144 -10.12 -7.50 12.99
CA GLY A 144 -11.19 -8.43 13.33
C GLY A 144 -12.57 -7.78 13.32
N GLU A 145 -12.70 -6.56 13.84
CA GLU A 145 -13.94 -5.77 13.77
C GLU A 145 -14.34 -5.46 12.34
N ALA A 146 -13.40 -4.99 11.52
CA ALA A 146 -13.65 -4.60 10.13
C ALA A 146 -13.97 -5.79 9.21
N MET A 147 -13.44 -6.98 9.50
CA MET A 147 -13.63 -8.20 8.70
C MET A 147 -14.77 -9.08 9.22
N ALA A 148 -15.46 -8.69 10.29
CA ALA A 148 -16.56 -9.45 10.84
C ALA A 148 -17.74 -9.53 9.86
N ARG A 149 -18.49 -10.64 9.89
CA ARG A 149 -19.68 -10.81 9.04
C ARG A 149 -20.74 -9.77 9.40
N GLY A 150 -21.15 -8.98 8.42
CA GLY A 150 -22.12 -7.90 8.63
C GLY A 150 -21.54 -6.69 9.33
N ALA A 151 -20.21 -6.56 9.38
CA ALA A 151 -19.55 -5.36 9.88
C ALA A 151 -19.99 -4.11 9.10
N GLU A 152 -20.03 -2.99 9.81
CA GLU A 152 -20.18 -1.68 9.17
C GLU A 152 -18.96 -1.37 8.29
N TYR A 153 -19.15 -0.47 7.32
CA TYR A 153 -18.06 0.01 6.49
C TYR A 153 -16.92 0.57 7.35
N SER A 154 -15.68 0.15 7.05
CA SER A 154 -14.47 0.59 7.74
C SER A 154 -13.41 1.04 6.73
N PRO A 155 -12.83 2.25 6.87
CA PRO A 155 -11.70 2.70 6.05
C PRO A 155 -10.49 1.76 6.13
N TRP A 156 -10.39 0.95 7.19
CA TRP A 156 -9.34 -0.07 7.33
C TRP A 156 -9.31 -1.07 6.17
N VAL A 157 -10.47 -1.45 5.62
CA VAL A 157 -10.55 -2.42 4.52
C VAL A 157 -9.75 -1.91 3.31
N ALA A 158 -9.92 -0.63 2.96
CA ALA A 158 -9.20 0.00 1.86
C ALA A 158 -7.70 0.12 2.18
N ILE A 159 -7.34 0.57 3.38
CA ILE A 159 -5.93 0.69 3.81
C ILE A 159 -5.22 -0.67 3.73
N LYS A 160 -5.81 -1.71 4.32
CA LYS A 160 -5.25 -3.07 4.28
C LYS A 160 -5.17 -3.59 2.86
N GLY A 161 -6.22 -3.42 2.05
CA GLY A 161 -6.21 -3.80 0.64
C GLY A 161 -5.08 -3.14 -0.15
N LEU A 162 -4.78 -1.86 0.13
CA LEU A 162 -3.66 -1.14 -0.49
C LEU A 162 -2.30 -1.61 0.04
N ILE A 163 -2.17 -1.99 1.31
CA ILE A 163 -0.94 -2.61 1.84
C ILE A 163 -0.64 -3.91 1.09
N LEU A 164 -1.64 -4.79 0.96
CA LEU A 164 -1.49 -6.04 0.22
C LEU A 164 -1.17 -5.78 -1.26
N THR A 165 -1.89 -4.85 -1.89
CA THR A 165 -1.63 -4.46 -3.28
C THR A 165 -0.20 -3.96 -3.46
N GLY A 166 0.25 -3.04 -2.61
CA GLY A 166 1.59 -2.47 -2.68
C GLY A 166 2.69 -3.51 -2.49
N TYR A 167 2.51 -4.44 -1.55
CA TYR A 167 3.50 -5.49 -1.29
C TYR A 167 3.53 -6.54 -2.40
N TYR A 168 2.38 -7.13 -2.76
CA TYR A 168 2.34 -8.25 -3.72
C TYR A 168 2.49 -7.82 -5.18
N THR A 169 2.47 -6.53 -5.49
CA THR A 169 2.88 -5.99 -6.80
C THR A 169 4.35 -5.57 -6.85
N SER A 170 5.08 -5.64 -5.72
CA SER A 170 6.53 -5.44 -5.70
C SER A 170 7.27 -6.71 -6.13
N GLU A 171 8.54 -6.58 -6.53
CA GLU A 171 9.39 -7.75 -6.79
C GLU A 171 9.54 -8.64 -5.55
N VAL A 172 9.70 -8.03 -4.36
CA VAL A 172 9.84 -8.75 -3.10
C VAL A 172 8.59 -9.59 -2.84
N GLY A 173 7.40 -9.00 -2.85
CA GLY A 173 6.17 -9.74 -2.59
C GLY A 173 5.81 -10.72 -3.71
N GLY A 174 5.81 -10.26 -4.96
CA GLY A 174 5.33 -11.05 -6.09
C GLY A 174 6.28 -12.16 -6.56
N SER A 175 7.60 -12.02 -6.37
CA SER A 175 8.59 -12.96 -6.90
C SER A 175 9.52 -13.60 -5.89
N GLN A 176 9.73 -12.99 -4.73
CA GLN A 176 10.59 -13.55 -3.68
C GLN A 176 9.74 -14.20 -2.59
N GLU A 177 8.70 -13.51 -2.13
CA GLU A 177 7.76 -14.04 -1.14
C GLU A 177 6.86 -15.11 -1.74
N LEU A 178 6.36 -14.85 -2.94
CA LEU A 178 5.57 -15.77 -3.76
C LEU A 178 6.42 -16.42 -4.86
N ARG A 179 5.91 -17.52 -5.44
CA ARG A 179 6.47 -18.17 -6.62
C ARG A 179 5.92 -17.51 -7.87
N TYR A 180 6.68 -16.58 -8.45
CA TYR A 180 6.24 -15.92 -9.67
C TYR A 180 6.19 -16.89 -10.86
N GLU A 181 5.02 -17.01 -11.46
CA GLU A 181 4.80 -17.75 -12.70
C GLU A 181 4.25 -16.78 -13.76
N LEU A 182 5.17 -16.27 -14.60
CA LEU A 182 4.85 -15.27 -15.64
C LEU A 182 3.88 -15.82 -16.69
N VAL A 183 4.03 -17.09 -17.06
CA VAL A 183 3.18 -17.74 -18.07
C VAL A 183 2.68 -19.04 -17.47
N PRO A 184 1.41 -19.12 -17.03
CA PRO A 184 0.86 -20.36 -16.52
C PRO A 184 0.93 -21.40 -17.64
N GLY A 185 1.73 -22.43 -17.39
CA GLY A 185 2.04 -23.45 -18.39
C GLY A 185 0.91 -24.45 -18.56
N LYS A 186 1.24 -25.73 -18.42
CA LYS A 186 0.27 -26.82 -18.49
C LYS A 186 -0.67 -26.75 -17.28
N TRP A 187 -1.97 -26.93 -17.50
CA TRP A 187 -2.92 -27.14 -16.41
C TRP A 187 -2.64 -28.46 -15.68
N GLU A 188 -2.34 -28.38 -14.39
CA GLU A 188 -2.12 -29.52 -13.50
C GLU A 188 -3.15 -29.48 -12.36
N PRO A 189 -4.17 -30.36 -12.37
CA PRO A 189 -5.27 -30.28 -11.41
C PRO A 189 -4.91 -30.76 -10.00
N ASP A 190 -3.77 -31.44 -9.85
CA ASP A 190 -3.31 -32.03 -8.59
C ASP A 190 -1.78 -31.84 -8.49
N ILE A 191 -1.38 -30.78 -7.79
CA ILE A 191 0.03 -30.44 -7.55
C ILE A 191 0.34 -30.79 -6.09
N PRO A 192 1.32 -31.68 -5.82
CA PRO A 192 1.73 -31.97 -4.45
C PRO A 192 2.28 -30.71 -3.75
N ILE A 193 1.71 -30.34 -2.61
CA ILE A 193 2.17 -29.22 -1.77
C ILE A 193 2.88 -29.77 -0.52
N GLN A 194 4.07 -29.26 -0.24
CA GLN A 194 4.88 -29.58 0.94
C GLN A 194 4.86 -28.43 1.95
N PRO A 195 5.08 -28.70 3.25
CA PRO A 195 5.32 -27.65 4.23
C PRO A 195 6.48 -26.74 3.80
N GLY A 196 6.24 -25.44 3.76
CA GLY A 196 7.22 -24.45 3.29
C GLY A 196 7.11 -24.10 1.80
N ASP A 197 6.20 -24.73 1.05
CA ASP A 197 5.91 -24.28 -0.29
C ASP A 197 5.26 -22.89 -0.29
N ARG A 198 5.91 -21.95 -0.97
CA ARG A 198 5.41 -20.60 -1.20
C ARG A 198 4.22 -20.65 -2.17
N ALA A 199 3.22 -19.80 -1.94
CA ALA A 199 2.08 -19.68 -2.83
C ALA A 199 2.49 -19.13 -4.20
N PHE A 200 1.70 -19.43 -5.24
CA PHE A 200 1.96 -18.94 -6.59
C PHE A 200 1.54 -17.47 -6.75
N SER A 201 2.32 -16.74 -7.54
CA SER A 201 1.98 -15.42 -8.05
C SER A 201 1.89 -15.48 -9.56
N SER A 202 0.67 -15.55 -10.08
CA SER A 202 0.37 -15.41 -11.50
C SER A 202 -0.37 -14.09 -11.73
N ASP A 203 -0.03 -13.37 -12.78
CA ASP A 203 -0.64 -12.09 -13.16
C ASP A 203 -2.08 -12.19 -13.72
N TRP A 204 -2.69 -13.37 -13.63
CA TRP A 204 -3.92 -13.72 -14.34
C TRP A 204 -5.22 -13.17 -13.73
N THR A 205 -5.20 -12.12 -12.90
CA THR A 205 -6.43 -11.47 -12.40
C THR A 205 -6.88 -10.26 -13.22
N ALA A 206 -6.32 -10.03 -14.41
CA ALA A 206 -6.71 -8.92 -15.30
C ALA A 206 -7.66 -9.31 -16.44
N VAL A 207 -8.28 -10.50 -16.41
CA VAL A 207 -9.27 -10.92 -17.40
C VAL A 207 -10.56 -11.28 -16.69
N ASP A 208 -11.43 -10.29 -16.51
CA ASP A 208 -12.86 -10.55 -16.30
C ASP A 208 -13.36 -11.32 -17.54
N PHE A 209 -13.61 -12.61 -17.39
CA PHE A 209 -14.37 -13.35 -18.38
C PHE A 209 -15.85 -13.00 -18.21
N GLY A 210 -16.29 -11.93 -18.90
CA GLY A 210 -17.66 -11.73 -19.39
C GLY A 210 -18.78 -11.61 -18.36
#